data_AF-A0A520BFC3-F1
#
_entry.id   AF-A0A520BFC3-F1
#
_cell.length_a   1.000
_cell.length_b   1.000
_cell.length_c   1.000
_cell.angle_alpha   90.00
_cell.angle_beta   90.00
_cell.angle_gamma   90.00
#
_symmetry.space_group_name_H-M   'P 1'
#
loop_
_entity.id
_entity.type
_entity.pdbx_description
1 polymer ?
#
loop_
_entity_poly.entity_id
_entity_poly.type
_entity_poly.pdbx_seq_one_letter_code
_entity_poly.pdbx_strand_id
1 'polypeptide(L)'
;MVKKIIGFLVKNKTHFTVWVMFFIYEYTLAMLMNNLYPHPILDPLHFSINIFFFYIHANFVLPFCLKKGKKAVYFLVPVFLLQMSIYIVMHFTLDKIMLALEVIKLNRVYVLNMAVITRNFYRGIYFFGFSTGYYFLRNYLQERKRAQQLEKEQLQAVIQRQQMQQDLLNAQNAFLKAQINPHFLFNTLDFVYHSVN
;
A
#
# COMPACT_ATOMS: atom_id res chain seq x y z
N MET A 1 -3.44 23.65 15.31
CA MET A 1 -3.17 23.29 13.90
C MET A 1 -1.78 22.66 13.72
N VAL A 2 -0.72 23.30 14.24
CA VAL A 2 0.69 22.82 14.19
C VAL A 2 0.89 21.39 14.74
N LYS A 3 0.29 21.02 15.88
CA LYS A 3 0.42 19.64 16.44
C LYS A 3 -0.18 18.55 15.53
N LYS A 4 -1.26 18.83 14.79
CA LYS A 4 -1.85 17.89 13.82
C LYS A 4 -0.94 17.71 12.59
N ILE A 5 -0.30 18.79 12.15
CA ILE A 5 0.67 18.78 11.04
C ILE A 5 1.92 17.99 11.44
N ILE A 6 2.43 18.20 12.65
CA ILE A 6 3.58 17.45 13.18
C ILE A 6 3.23 15.96 13.32
N GLY A 7 2.04 15.60 13.81
CA GLY A 7 1.59 14.20 13.88
C GLY A 7 1.50 13.52 12.51
N PHE A 8 1.03 14.25 11.48
CA PHE A 8 1.00 13.77 10.09
C PHE A 8 2.42 13.59 9.51
N LEU A 9 3.31 14.56 9.75
CA LEU A 9 4.71 14.48 9.35
C LEU A 9 5.42 13.31 10.03
N VAL A 10 5.16 13.07 11.32
CA VAL A 10 5.77 11.97 12.08
C VAL A 10 5.32 10.61 11.55
N LYS A 11 4.04 10.46 11.22
CA LYS A 11 3.48 9.22 10.65
C LYS A 11 4.02 8.93 9.25
N ASN A 12 4.32 9.97 8.47
CA ASN A 12 4.80 9.87 7.08
C ASN A 12 6.30 10.20 6.92
N LYS A 13 7.09 10.12 8.00
CA LYS A 13 8.54 10.47 7.99
C LYS A 13 9.28 9.79 6.86
N THR A 14 9.04 8.50 6.65
CA THR A 14 9.69 7.70 5.60
C THR A 14 9.44 8.27 4.21
N HIS A 15 8.20 8.68 3.90
CA HIS A 15 7.88 9.31 2.61
C HIS A 15 8.58 10.65 2.44
N PHE A 16 8.58 11.50 3.47
CA PHE A 16 9.24 12.80 3.40
C PHE A 16 10.75 12.64 3.23
N THR A 17 11.37 11.76 4.01
CA THR A 17 12.81 11.45 3.91
C THR A 17 13.18 10.93 2.52
N VAL A 18 12.41 10.00 1.96
CA VAL A 18 12.64 9.47 0.61
C VAL A 18 12.51 10.57 -0.44
N TRP A 19 11.48 11.42 -0.36
CA TRP A 19 11.31 12.53 -1.31
C TRP A 19 12.40 13.58 -1.22
N VAL A 20 12.87 13.91 0.00
CA VAL A 20 13.99 14.84 0.19
C VAL A 20 15.28 14.24 -0.36
N MET A 21 15.59 12.98 -0.06
CA MET A 21 16.75 12.29 -0.65
C MET A 21 16.66 12.25 -2.17
N PHE A 22 15.48 11.96 -2.71
CA PHE A 22 15.25 11.89 -4.14
C PHE A 22 15.35 13.27 -4.81
N PHE A 23 14.90 14.33 -4.15
CA PHE A 23 15.08 15.70 -4.62
C PHE A 23 16.56 16.08 -4.68
N ILE A 24 17.33 15.77 -3.63
CA ILE A 24 18.78 16.02 -3.61
C ILE A 24 19.46 15.26 -4.74
N TYR A 25 19.12 13.98 -4.95
CA TYR A 25 19.63 13.18 -6.06
C TYR A 25 19.33 13.82 -7.42
N GLU A 26 18.07 14.15 -7.71
CA GLU A 26 17.67 14.81 -8.96
C GLU A 26 18.37 16.17 -9.15
N TYR A 27 18.50 16.95 -8.07
CA TYR A 27 19.18 18.24 -8.09
C TYR A 27 20.66 18.09 -8.44
N THR A 28 21.36 17.14 -7.80
CA THR A 28 22.78 16.86 -8.09
C THR A 28 23.00 16.36 -9.51
N LEU A 29 22.14 15.47 -10.02
CA LEU A 29 22.21 15.03 -11.41
C LEU A 29 21.96 16.15 -12.41
N ALA A 30 20.95 16.99 -12.16
CA ALA A 30 20.63 18.10 -13.04
C ALA A 30 21.81 19.10 -13.14
N MET A 31 22.47 19.37 -12.02
CA MET A 31 23.67 20.21 -11.95
C MET A 31 24.84 19.60 -12.74
N LEU A 32 25.09 18.29 -12.57
CA LEU A 32 26.18 17.57 -13.26
C LEU A 32 25.96 17.47 -14.78
N MET A 33 24.71 17.29 -15.23
CA MET A 33 24.41 17.06 -16.64
C MET A 33 24.27 18.34 -17.46
N ASN A 34 23.76 19.43 -16.88
CA ASN A 34 23.40 20.63 -17.66
C ASN A 34 24.34 21.82 -17.43
N ASN A 35 25.31 21.73 -16.51
CA ASN A 35 26.19 22.86 -16.11
C ASN A 35 25.43 24.16 -15.78
N LEU A 36 24.14 24.05 -15.46
CA LEU A 36 23.24 25.15 -15.13
C LEU A 36 22.80 24.96 -13.69
N TYR A 37 22.92 26.04 -12.90
CA TYR A 37 22.41 26.06 -11.54
C TYR A 37 20.88 26.01 -11.59
N PRO A 38 20.26 24.96 -11.04
CA PRO A 38 18.81 24.88 -10.99
C PRO A 38 18.26 26.05 -10.14
N HIS A 39 17.16 26.64 -10.56
CA HIS A 39 16.59 27.82 -9.94
C HIS A 39 15.88 27.46 -8.62
N PRO A 40 16.23 28.09 -7.48
CA PRO A 40 15.85 27.64 -6.15
C PRO A 40 14.35 27.62 -5.86
N ILE A 41 13.55 28.35 -6.64
CA ILE A 41 12.07 28.38 -6.53
C ILE A 41 11.42 27.47 -7.58
N LEU A 42 12.01 27.35 -8.77
CA LEU A 42 11.37 26.69 -9.91
C LEU A 42 11.40 25.17 -9.73
N ASP A 43 12.58 24.63 -9.39
CA ASP A 43 12.77 23.19 -9.29
C ASP A 43 11.95 22.55 -8.18
N PRO A 44 11.81 23.13 -6.97
CA PRO A 44 10.89 22.62 -5.97
C PRO A 44 9.43 22.61 -6.42
N LEU A 45 8.99 23.56 -7.24
CA LEU A 45 7.62 23.62 -7.77
C LEU A 45 7.37 22.49 -8.79
N HIS A 46 8.28 22.28 -9.75
CA HIS A 46 8.19 21.13 -10.65
C HIS A 46 8.27 19.80 -9.88
N PHE A 47 9.13 19.73 -8.86
CA PHE A 47 9.21 18.54 -8.02
C PHE A 47 7.91 18.29 -7.25
N SER A 48 7.24 19.35 -6.79
CA SER A 48 5.92 19.24 -6.15
C SER A 48 4.88 18.67 -7.10
N ILE A 49 4.85 19.13 -8.37
CA ILE A 49 3.99 18.55 -9.41
C ILE A 49 4.28 17.06 -9.59
N ASN A 50 5.56 16.65 -9.60
CA ASN A 50 5.93 15.24 -9.71
C ASN A 50 5.41 14.39 -8.53
N ILE A 51 5.51 14.92 -7.30
CA ILE A 51 4.97 14.24 -6.10
C ILE A 51 3.45 14.11 -6.20
N PHE A 52 2.74 15.17 -6.58
CA PHE A 52 1.29 15.12 -6.75
C PHE A 52 0.90 14.10 -7.82
N PHE A 53 1.57 14.15 -8.96
CA PHE A 53 1.37 13.21 -10.05
C PHE A 53 1.56 11.76 -9.60
N PHE A 54 2.64 11.47 -8.86
CA PHE A 54 2.94 10.16 -8.30
C PHE A 54 1.80 9.65 -7.41
N TYR A 55 1.31 10.47 -6.47
CA TYR A 55 0.26 10.03 -5.54
C TYR A 55 -1.12 9.95 -6.18
N ILE A 56 -1.43 10.84 -7.13
CA ILE A 56 -2.68 10.78 -7.90
C ILE A 56 -2.72 9.47 -8.71
N HIS A 57 -1.61 9.14 -9.36
CA HIS A 57 -1.52 7.90 -10.13
C HIS A 57 -1.70 6.66 -9.23
N ALA A 58 -0.93 6.58 -8.14
CA ALA A 58 -0.92 5.42 -7.25
C ALA A 58 -2.24 5.24 -6.49
N ASN A 59 -2.84 6.31 -5.96
CA ASN A 59 -3.95 6.20 -5.03
C ASN A 59 -5.33 6.36 -5.68
N PHE A 60 -5.41 6.92 -6.90
CA PHE A 60 -6.69 7.16 -7.56
C PHE A 60 -6.76 6.46 -8.92
N VAL A 61 -5.81 6.74 -9.82
CA VAL A 61 -5.86 6.24 -11.20
C VAL A 61 -5.74 4.72 -11.26
N LEU A 62 -4.70 4.14 -10.65
CA LEU A 62 -4.48 2.69 -10.67
C LEU A 62 -5.62 1.90 -10.00
N PRO A 63 -6.09 2.25 -8.79
CA PRO A 63 -7.25 1.58 -8.20
C PRO A 63 -8.51 1.70 -9.06
N PHE A 64 -8.76 2.86 -9.66
CA PHE A 64 -9.93 3.08 -10.50
C PHE A 64 -9.89 2.20 -11.77
N CYS A 65 -8.74 2.15 -12.45
CA CYS A 65 -8.58 1.33 -13.65
C CYS A 65 -8.65 -0.17 -13.32
N LEU A 66 -7.99 -0.61 -12.25
CA LEU A 66 -7.83 -2.03 -11.93
C LEU A 66 -9.06 -2.66 -11.25
N LYS A 67 -9.98 -1.87 -10.70
CA LYS A 67 -11.27 -2.36 -10.14
C LYS A 67 -12.13 -3.12 -11.16
N LYS A 68 -11.95 -2.88 -12.46
CA LYS A 68 -12.78 -3.47 -13.54
C LYS A 68 -12.29 -4.85 -14.04
N GLY A 69 -11.37 -5.50 -13.31
CA GLY A 69 -10.90 -6.85 -13.63
C GLY A 69 -10.28 -6.94 -15.04
N LYS A 70 -10.66 -7.94 -15.85
CA LYS A 70 -10.09 -8.16 -17.19
C LYS A 70 -10.30 -6.97 -18.16
N LYS A 71 -11.35 -6.16 -17.96
CA LYS A 71 -11.59 -4.95 -18.78
C LYS A 71 -10.71 -3.77 -18.38
N ALA A 72 -9.95 -3.86 -17.29
CA ALA A 72 -9.07 -2.79 -16.81
C ALA A 72 -8.04 -2.35 -17.84
N VAL A 73 -7.50 -3.29 -18.63
CA VAL A 73 -6.45 -3.03 -19.63
C VAL A 73 -6.93 -2.03 -20.68
N TYR A 74 -8.20 -2.10 -21.10
CA TYR A 74 -8.77 -1.17 -22.09
C TYR A 74 -8.93 0.26 -21.55
N PHE A 75 -9.10 0.44 -20.24
CA PHE A 75 -9.17 1.76 -19.62
C PHE A 75 -7.80 2.30 -19.22
N LEU A 76 -6.80 1.43 -19.08
CA LEU A 76 -5.48 1.79 -18.58
C LEU A 76 -4.74 2.70 -19.57
N VAL A 77 -4.63 2.28 -20.83
CA VAL A 77 -3.87 3.01 -21.86
C VAL A 77 -4.45 4.41 -22.13
N PRO A 78 -5.77 4.61 -22.35
CA PRO A 78 -6.32 5.94 -22.60
C PRO A 78 -6.18 6.87 -21.39
N VAL A 79 -6.40 6.36 -20.17
CA VAL A 79 -6.26 7.16 -18.95
C VAL A 79 -4.80 7.55 -18.72
N PHE A 80 -3.85 6.67 -19.05
CA PHE A 80 -2.42 6.97 -18.94
C PHE A 80 -1.99 8.05 -19.93
N LEU A 81 -2.44 7.96 -21.19
CA LEU A 81 -2.16 8.98 -22.20
C LEU A 81 -2.76 10.34 -21.81
N LEU A 82 -3.98 10.34 -21.26
CA LEU A 82 -4.61 11.54 -20.74
C LEU A 82 -3.81 12.12 -19.57
N GLN A 83 -3.41 11.28 -18.61
CA GLN A 83 -2.67 11.71 -17.44
C GLN A 83 -1.28 12.25 -17.81
N MET A 84 -0.59 11.63 -18.77
CA MET A 84 0.68 12.11 -19.30
C MET A 84 0.53 13.46 -20.01
N SER A 85 -0.54 13.61 -20.81
CA SER A 85 -0.85 14.89 -21.46
C SER A 85 -1.06 16.00 -20.43
N ILE A 86 -1.84 15.73 -19.38
CA ILE A 86 -2.06 16.67 -18.27
C ILE A 86 -0.75 17.02 -17.58
N TYR A 87 0.12 16.04 -17.33
CA TYR A 87 1.43 16.24 -16.71
C TYR A 87 2.33 17.18 -17.51
N ILE A 88 2.44 16.97 -18.83
CA ILE A 88 3.22 17.83 -19.72
C ILE A 88 2.64 19.24 -19.75
N VAL A 89 1.31 19.37 -19.82
CA VAL A 89 0.62 20.67 -19.82
C VAL A 89 0.82 21.41 -18.49
N MET A 90 0.78 20.72 -17.34
CA MET A 90 1.03 21.33 -16.03
C MET A 90 2.43 21.91 -15.93
N HIS A 91 3.47 21.16 -16.34
CA HIS A 91 4.85 21.65 -16.33
C HIS A 91 5.04 22.83 -17.30
N PHE A 92 4.49 22.74 -18.51
CA PHE A 92 4.55 23.83 -19.47
C PHE A 92 3.84 25.10 -18.99
N THR A 93 2.71 24.94 -18.29
CA THR A 93 1.96 26.06 -17.72
C THR A 93 2.71 26.69 -16.56
N LEU A 94 3.35 25.88 -15.71
CA LEU A 94 4.20 26.38 -14.63
C LEU A 94 5.35 27.23 -15.18
N ASP A 95 6.04 26.74 -16.22
CA ASP A 95 7.10 27.50 -16.89
C ASP A 95 6.58 28.85 -17.43
N LYS A 96 5.41 28.86 -18.07
CA LYS A 96 4.78 30.10 -18.57
C LYS A 96 4.42 31.09 -17.47
N ILE A 97 3.87 30.61 -16.35
CA ILE A 97 3.55 31.46 -15.21
C ILE A 97 4.83 32.08 -14.64
N MET A 98 5.89 31.28 -14.51
CA MET A 98 7.17 31.76 -13.96
C MET A 98 7.87 32.76 -14.89
N LEU A 99 7.69 32.61 -16.21
CA LEU A 99 8.11 33.62 -17.19
C LEU A 99 7.30 34.91 -17.09
N ALA A 100 5.97 34.81 -16.93
CA ALA A 100 5.10 35.99 -16.77
C ALA A 100 5.38 36.76 -15.46
N LEU A 101 5.84 36.05 -14.42
CA LEU A 101 6.26 36.65 -13.14
C LEU A 101 7.71 37.16 -13.16
N GLU A 102 8.39 37.14 -14.31
CA GLU A 102 9.79 37.55 -14.50
C GLU A 102 10.82 36.83 -13.58
N VAL A 103 10.42 35.72 -12.96
CA VAL A 103 11.31 34.88 -12.12
C VAL A 103 12.41 34.24 -12.98
N ILE A 104 12.10 34.01 -14.26
CA ILE A 104 13.02 33.46 -15.24
C ILE A 104 13.08 34.41 -16.43
N LYS A 105 14.27 34.75 -16.89
CA LYS A 105 14.46 35.53 -18.12
C LYS A 105 14.80 34.57 -19.26
N LEU A 106 13.88 34.41 -20.21
CA LEU A 106 14.18 33.72 -21.46
C LEU A 106 14.37 34.74 -22.59
N ASN A 107 15.44 34.59 -23.36
CA ASN A 107 15.71 35.41 -24.56
C ASN A 107 14.79 35.04 -25.75
N ARG A 108 13.89 34.06 -25.62
CA ARG A 108 13.02 33.56 -26.70
C ARG A 108 11.64 33.20 -26.17
N VAL A 109 10.64 33.25 -27.06
CA VAL A 109 9.27 32.80 -26.78
C VAL A 109 9.32 31.32 -26.37
N TYR A 110 8.81 31.00 -25.18
CA TYR A 110 8.72 29.63 -24.70
C TYR A 110 7.53 28.92 -25.36
N VAL A 111 7.84 28.13 -26.39
CA VAL A 111 6.86 27.37 -27.17
C VAL A 111 6.92 25.90 -26.77
N LEU A 112 5.78 25.22 -26.83
CA LEU A 112 5.69 23.77 -26.67
C LEU A 112 6.38 23.12 -27.88
N ASN A 113 7.68 22.85 -27.76
CA ASN A 113 8.48 22.20 -28.78
C ASN A 113 8.74 20.73 -28.43
N MET A 114 9.26 19.97 -29.40
CA MET A 114 9.54 18.55 -29.19
C MET A 114 10.54 18.31 -28.06
N ALA A 115 11.51 19.22 -27.85
CA ALA A 115 12.46 19.10 -26.75
C ALA A 115 11.79 19.19 -25.36
N VAL A 116 10.86 20.12 -25.17
CA VAL A 116 10.08 20.26 -23.93
C VAL A 116 9.18 19.06 -23.72
N ILE A 117 8.54 18.55 -24.78
CA ILE A 117 7.71 17.34 -24.71
C ILE A 117 8.57 16.14 -24.31
N THR A 118 9.66 15.85 -25.02
CA THR A 118 10.54 14.71 -24.73
C THR A 118 11.15 14.80 -23.33
N ARG A 119 11.58 16.00 -22.89
CA ARG A 119 12.11 16.23 -21.55
C ARG A 119 11.09 15.89 -20.46
N ASN A 120 9.85 16.34 -20.60
CA ASN A 120 8.82 16.02 -19.63
C ASN A 120 8.36 14.57 -19.75
N PHE A 121 8.30 14.01 -20.96
CA PHE A 121 7.84 12.66 -21.20
C PHE A 121 8.75 11.60 -20.56
N TYR A 122 10.08 11.73 -20.69
CA TYR A 122 11.00 10.78 -20.04
C TYR A 122 10.87 10.81 -18.51
N ARG A 123 10.76 12.00 -17.91
CA ARG A 123 10.53 12.16 -16.46
C ARG A 123 9.18 11.59 -16.07
N GLY A 124 8.14 11.85 -16.84
CA GLY A 124 6.81 11.31 -16.64
C GLY A 124 6.82 9.79 -16.58
N ILE A 125 7.48 9.12 -17.54
CA ILE A 125 7.60 7.65 -17.57
C ILE A 125 8.31 7.15 -16.31
N TYR A 126 9.41 7.80 -15.93
CA TYR A 126 10.15 7.48 -14.72
C TYR A 126 9.24 7.51 -13.48
N PHE A 127 8.51 8.62 -13.25
CA PHE A 127 7.58 8.75 -12.11
C PHE A 127 6.39 7.79 -12.18
N PHE A 128 5.86 7.51 -13.38
CA PHE A 128 4.84 6.49 -13.59
C PHE A 128 5.32 5.12 -13.13
N GLY A 129 6.55 4.75 -13.48
CA GLY A 129 7.17 3.48 -13.09
C GLY A 129 7.22 3.32 -11.58
N PHE A 130 7.79 4.29 -10.85
CA PHE A 130 7.82 4.23 -9.39
C PHE A 130 6.44 4.24 -8.76
N SER A 131 5.51 5.03 -9.31
CA SER A 131 4.15 5.12 -8.78
C SER A 131 3.41 3.79 -8.92
N THR A 132 3.58 3.14 -10.07
CA THR A 132 3.02 1.81 -10.34
C THR A 132 3.64 0.76 -9.41
N GLY A 133 4.97 0.74 -9.29
CA GLY A 133 5.68 -0.15 -8.37
C GLY A 133 5.25 0.04 -6.92
N TYR A 134 5.14 1.29 -6.47
CA TYR A 134 4.66 1.64 -5.14
C TYR A 134 3.24 1.12 -4.88
N TYR A 135 2.32 1.32 -5.82
CA TYR A 135 0.95 0.82 -5.71
C TYR A 135 0.90 -0.71 -5.57
N PHE A 136 1.58 -1.44 -6.47
CA PHE A 136 1.58 -2.89 -6.43
C PHE A 136 2.27 -3.45 -5.19
N LEU A 137 3.40 -2.87 -4.78
CA LEU A 137 4.10 -3.28 -3.56
C LEU A 137 3.24 -3.06 -2.32
N ARG A 138 2.62 -1.88 -2.21
CA ARG A 138 1.72 -1.56 -1.08
C ARG A 138 0.56 -2.56 -1.02
N ASN A 139 -0.11 -2.81 -2.15
CA ASN A 139 -1.22 -3.75 -2.22
C ASN A 139 -0.77 -5.17 -1.89
N TYR A 140 0.35 -5.62 -2.46
CA TYR A 140 0.91 -6.94 -2.18
C TYR A 140 1.20 -7.13 -0.68
N LEU A 141 1.84 -6.15 -0.03
CA LEU A 141 2.12 -6.21 1.41
C LEU A 141 0.83 -6.22 2.26
N GLN A 142 -0.20 -5.50 1.83
CA GLN A 142 -1.48 -5.46 2.52
C GLN A 142 -2.23 -6.79 2.38
N GLU A 143 -2.29 -7.36 1.18
CA GLU A 143 -2.89 -8.68 0.95
C GLU A 143 -2.12 -9.78 1.67
N ARG A 144 -0.79 -9.72 1.69
CA ARG A 144 0.04 -10.67 2.45
C ARG A 144 -0.29 -10.64 3.95
N LYS A 145 -0.43 -9.45 4.54
CA LYS A 145 -0.81 -9.31 5.96
C LYS A 145 -2.22 -9.85 6.23
N ARG A 146 -3.17 -9.60 5.33
CA ARG A 146 -4.53 -10.14 5.43
C ARG A 146 -4.53 -11.67 5.38
N ALA A 147 -3.80 -12.25 4.42
CA ALA A 147 -3.67 -13.69 4.30
C ALA A 147 -3.05 -14.32 5.57
N GLN A 148 -1.97 -13.73 6.09
CA GLN A 148 -1.35 -14.18 7.34
C GLN A 148 -2.29 -14.10 8.55
N GLN A 149 -3.11 -13.05 8.62
CA GLN A 149 -4.09 -12.91 9.69
C GLN A 149 -5.20 -13.96 9.58
N LEU A 150 -5.74 -14.17 8.37
CA LEU A 150 -6.75 -15.21 8.12
C LEU A 150 -6.23 -16.61 8.42
N GLU A 151 -4.97 -16.91 8.05
CA GLU A 151 -4.32 -18.19 8.37
C GLU A 151 -4.20 -18.38 9.88
N LYS A 152 -3.80 -17.34 10.62
CA LYS A 152 -3.73 -17.39 12.08
C LYS A 152 -5.10 -17.63 12.71
N GLU A 153 -6.14 -16.93 12.24
CA GLU A 153 -7.52 -17.11 12.72
C GLU A 153 -8.02 -18.53 12.44
N GLN A 154 -7.71 -19.11 11.27
CA GLN A 154 -8.03 -20.49 10.95
C GLN A 154 -7.32 -21.49 11.87
N LEU A 155 -6.02 -21.32 12.11
CA LEU A 155 -5.26 -22.19 13.03
C LEU A 155 -5.82 -22.12 14.46
N GLN A 156 -6.18 -20.93 14.94
CA GLN A 156 -6.82 -20.78 16.25
C GLN A 156 -8.17 -21.48 16.32
N ALA A 157 -9.00 -21.38 15.28
CA ALA A 157 -10.27 -22.09 15.21
C ALA A 157 -10.10 -23.62 15.23
N VAL A 158 -9.06 -24.14 14.55
CA VAL A 158 -8.72 -25.58 14.58
C VAL A 158 -8.32 -26.03 15.98
N ILE A 159 -7.45 -25.27 16.67
CA ILE A 159 -7.03 -25.58 18.04
C ILE A 159 -8.23 -25.59 19.00
N GLN A 160 -9.09 -24.58 18.93
CA GLN A 160 -10.30 -24.52 19.76
C GLN A 160 -11.24 -25.69 19.50
N ARG A 161 -11.42 -26.09 18.24
CA ARG A 161 -12.22 -27.26 17.88
C ARG A 161 -11.64 -28.55 18.47
N GLN A 162 -10.33 -28.72 18.42
CA GLN A 162 -9.66 -29.88 19.01
C GLN A 162 -9.82 -29.92 20.54
N GLN A 163 -9.69 -28.77 21.22
CA GLN A 163 -9.93 -28.67 22.66
C GLN A 163 -11.36 -29.04 23.04
N MET A 164 -12.36 -28.49 22.33
CA MET A 164 -13.77 -28.84 22.56
C MET A 164 -14.05 -30.33 22.32
N GLN A 165 -13.41 -30.95 21.32
CA GLN A 165 -13.53 -32.39 21.09
C GLN A 165 -12.92 -33.20 22.23
N GLN A 166 -11.75 -32.79 22.74
CA GLN A 166 -11.11 -33.44 23.88
C GLN A 166 -11.96 -33.33 25.14
N ASP A 167 -12.52 -32.15 25.41
CA ASP A 167 -13.40 -31.92 26.57
C ASP A 167 -14.67 -32.77 26.47
N LEU A 168 -15.26 -32.88 25.27
CA LEU A 168 -16.40 -33.76 25.03
C LEU A 168 -16.06 -35.23 25.30
N LEU A 169 -14.91 -35.72 24.80
CA LEU A 169 -14.46 -37.09 25.03
C LEU A 169 -14.20 -37.36 26.53
N ASN A 170 -13.62 -36.39 27.24
CA ASN A 170 -13.39 -36.47 28.68
C ASN A 170 -14.72 -36.54 29.45
N ALA A 171 -15.69 -35.70 29.09
CA ALA A 171 -17.03 -35.70 29.69
C ALA A 171 -17.77 -37.02 29.44
N GLN A 172 -17.70 -37.57 28.22
CA GLN A 172 -18.27 -38.88 27.89
C GLN A 172 -17.62 -40.00 28.71
N ASN A 173 -16.29 -40.01 28.84
CA ASN A 173 -15.58 -40.99 29.66
C ASN A 173 -15.97 -40.89 31.14
N ALA A 174 -16.06 -39.68 31.69
CA ALA A 174 -16.48 -39.46 33.08
C ALA A 174 -17.91 -39.95 33.32
N PHE A 175 -18.82 -39.68 32.37
CA PHE A 175 -20.20 -40.15 32.42
C PHE A 175 -20.30 -41.68 32.40
N LEU A 176 -19.54 -42.36 31.52
CA LEU A 176 -19.49 -43.82 31.48
C LEU A 176 -18.96 -44.42 32.79
N LYS A 177 -17.87 -43.86 33.34
CA LYS A 177 -17.32 -44.29 34.65
C LYS A 177 -18.33 -44.12 35.79
N ALA A 178 -19.08 -43.03 35.80
CA ALA A 178 -20.10 -42.76 36.79
C ALA A 178 -21.27 -43.77 36.74
N GLN A 179 -21.55 -44.37 35.58
CA GLN A 179 -22.56 -45.44 35.47
C GLN A 179 -22.05 -46.82 35.91
N ILE A 180 -20.78 -47.16 35.62
CA ILE A 180 -20.22 -48.47 35.95
C ILE A 180 -20.05 -48.63 37.47
N ASN A 181 -19.59 -47.60 38.17
CA ASN A 181 -19.29 -47.67 39.61
C ASN A 181 -20.48 -48.12 40.48
N PRO A 182 -21.69 -47.52 40.36
CA PRO A 182 -22.85 -47.96 41.13
C PRO A 182 -23.27 -49.38 40.79
N HIS A 183 -23.32 -49.73 39.50
CA HIS A 183 -23.70 -51.07 39.04
C HIS A 183 -22.73 -52.14 39.54
N PHE A 184 -21.43 -51.87 39.52
CA PHE A 184 -20.41 -52.78 40.04
C PHE A 184 -20.52 -52.97 41.56
N LEU A 185 -20.80 -51.87 42.29
CA LEU A 185 -21.05 -51.91 43.73
C LEU A 185 -22.25 -52.80 44.06
N PHE A 186 -23.39 -52.61 43.37
CA PHE A 186 -24.59 -53.42 43.56
C PHE A 186 -24.31 -54.91 43.29
N ASN A 187 -23.66 -55.24 42.17
CA ASN A 187 -23.33 -56.64 41.84
C ASN A 187 -22.42 -57.30 42.88
N THR A 188 -21.48 -56.55 43.45
CA THR A 188 -20.56 -57.09 44.47
C THR A 188 -21.29 -57.35 45.78
N LEU A 189 -22.16 -56.42 46.20
CA LEU A 189 -22.99 -56.58 47.39
C LEU A 189 -23.95 -57.77 47.26
N ASP A 190 -24.59 -57.93 46.09
CA ASP A 190 -25.47 -59.07 45.79
C ASP A 190 -24.70 -60.40 45.87
N PHE A 191 -23.51 -60.46 45.27
CA PHE A 191 -22.66 -61.65 45.35
C PHE A 191 -22.31 -62.03 46.80
N VAL A 192 -21.87 -61.06 47.61
CA VAL A 192 -21.55 -61.31 49.03
C VAL A 192 -22.79 -61.77 49.79
N TYR A 193 -23.94 -61.15 49.57
CA TYR A 193 -25.20 -61.53 50.21
C TYR A 193 -25.60 -62.99 49.87
N HIS A 194 -25.47 -63.39 48.61
CA HIS A 194 -25.73 -64.76 48.16
C HIS A 194 -24.63 -65.78 48.53
N SER A 195 -23.45 -65.33 48.96
CA SER A 195 -22.36 -66.22 49.38
C SER A 195 -22.39 -66.55 50.87
N VAL A 196 -23.06 -65.72 51.67
CA VAL A 196 -23.12 -65.82 53.14
C VAL A 196 -24.42 -66.51 53.60
N ASN A 197 -25.44 -66.58 52.74
CA ASN A 197 -26.66 -67.40 52.89
C ASN A 197 -26.61 -68.62 51.97
#